data_AF-A0A3N5GN66-F1
#
_entry.id   AF-A0A3N5GN66-F1
#
_cell.length_a   1.000
_cell.length_b   1.000
_cell.length_c   1.000
_cell.angle_alpha   90.00
_cell.angle_beta   90.00
_cell.angle_gamma   90.00
#
_symmetry.space_group_name_H-M   'P 1'
#
loop_
_entity.id
_entity.type
_entity.pdbx_description
1 polymer ?
#
loop_
_entity_poly.entity_id
_entity_poly.type
_entity_poly.pdbx_seq_one_letter_code
_entity_poly.pdbx_strand_id
1 'polypeptide(L)' 'MHPSPKRPSIALTPGVPVDRGVSTYTRFAGYFEPYEYTDWVDESLSWKQTCYIGDWSPLAKRDNRRIDVAALPARLER' A
#
# COMPACT_ATOMS: atom_id res chain seq x y z
N MET A 1 -14.13 -35.12 7.87
CA MET A 1 -14.32 -33.70 7.50
C MET A 1 -12.94 -33.05 7.46
N HIS A 2 -12.29 -33.02 6.28
CA HIS A 2 -10.96 -32.44 6.12
C HIS A 2 -11.08 -30.91 6.07
N PRO A 3 -10.27 -30.14 6.82
CA PRO A 3 -10.26 -28.69 6.67
C PRO A 3 -9.78 -28.34 5.25
N SER A 4 -10.58 -27.60 4.49
CA SER A 4 -10.14 -27.05 3.20
C SER A 4 -8.85 -26.24 3.43
N PRO A 5 -7.82 -26.41 2.58
CA PRO A 5 -6.61 -25.61 2.69
C PRO A 5 -7.00 -24.13 2.60
N LYS A 6 -6.57 -23.33 3.58
CA LYS A 6 -6.77 -21.88 3.56
C LYS A 6 -6.15 -21.36 2.26
N ARG A 7 -6.98 -20.84 1.37
CA ARG A 7 -6.54 -20.24 0.12
C ARG A 7 -5.56 -19.12 0.48
N PRO A 8 -4.34 -19.08 -0.09
CA PRO A 8 -3.40 -18.01 0.22
C PRO A 8 -4.06 -16.66 -0.10
N SER A 9 -4.16 -15.81 0.92
CA SER A 9 -4.77 -14.49 0.82
C SER A 9 -3.70 -13.43 0.99
N ILE A 10 -3.52 -12.59 -0.02
CA ILE A 10 -2.65 -11.41 0.04
C ILE A 10 -3.40 -10.24 0.68
N ALA A 11 -2.72 -9.48 1.54
CA ALA A 11 -3.27 -8.28 2.14
C ALA A 11 -3.15 -7.10 1.17
N LEU A 12 -4.20 -6.85 0.37
CA LEU A 12 -4.23 -5.73 -0.57
C LEU A 12 -4.45 -4.40 0.13
N THR A 13 -3.99 -3.32 -0.52
CA THR A 13 -4.35 -1.96 -0.12
C THR A 13 -5.88 -1.80 -0.14
N PRO A 14 -6.52 -1.41 0.98
CA PRO A 14 -7.94 -1.07 1.07
C PRO A 14 -8.32 -0.05 0.00
N GLY A 15 -9.33 -0.38 -0.81
CA GLY A 15 -9.78 0.45 -1.94
C GLY A 15 -9.24 -0.01 -3.29
N VAL A 16 -8.20 -0.86 -3.31
CA VAL A 16 -7.73 -1.50 -4.55
C VAL A 16 -8.51 -2.80 -4.78
N PRO A 17 -9.28 -2.93 -5.86
CA PRO A 17 -9.98 -4.18 -6.18
C PRO A 17 -8.98 -5.28 -6.55
N VAL A 18 -9.35 -6.53 -6.28
CA VAL A 18 -8.61 -7.69 -6.78
C VAL A 18 -8.86 -7.76 -8.30
N ASP A 19 -7.88 -7.37 -9.09
CA ASP A 19 -7.88 -7.57 -10.54
C ASP A 19 -7.15 -8.86 -10.91
N ARG A 20 -7.76 -9.67 -11.79
CA ARG A 20 -7.19 -10.93 -12.30
C ARG A 20 -6.28 -10.73 -13.50
N GLY A 21 -6.30 -9.55 -14.12
CA GLY A 21 -5.38 -9.19 -15.21
C GLY A 21 -3.98 -8.82 -14.72
N VAL A 22 -3.82 -8.55 -13.42
CA VAL A 22 -2.55 -8.19 -12.80
C VAL A 22 -1.70 -9.44 -12.57
N SER A 23 -0.56 -9.49 -13.24
CA SER A 23 0.39 -10.61 -13.16
C SER A 23 1.36 -10.50 -11.98
N THR A 24 1.62 -9.28 -11.50
CA THR A 24 2.65 -8.99 -10.49
C THR A 24 2.14 -8.02 -9.42
N TYR A 25 2.46 -8.31 -8.16
CA TYR A 25 2.18 -7.44 -7.02
C TYR A 25 3.47 -7.01 -6.33
N THR A 26 3.58 -5.73 -5.99
CA THR A 26 4.67 -5.20 -5.17
C THR A 26 4.20 -4.97 -3.74
N ARG A 27 5.13 -5.00 -2.78
CA ARG A 27 4.83 -4.77 -1.37
C ARG A 27 5.28 -3.38 -0.97
N PHE A 28 4.34 -2.54 -0.55
CA PHE A 28 4.61 -1.19 -0.08
C PHE A 28 3.86 -0.90 1.23
N ALA A 29 4.56 -0.31 2.20
CA ALA A 29 4.03 0.04 3.54
C ALA A 29 3.26 -1.10 4.27
N GLY A 30 3.54 -2.36 3.95
CA GLY A 30 2.89 -3.53 4.54
C GLY A 30 1.67 -4.08 3.79
N TYR A 31 1.27 -3.43 2.70
CA TYR A 31 0.20 -3.88 1.81
C TYR A 31 0.77 -4.32 0.45
N PHE A 32 -0.01 -5.11 -0.29
CA PHE A 32 0.28 -5.46 -1.67
C PHE A 32 -0.54 -4.60 -2.61
N GLU A 33 0.11 -4.12 -3.66
CA GLU A 33 -0.51 -3.34 -4.75
C GLU A 33 -0.07 -3.92 -6.11
N PRO A 34 -0.94 -3.85 -7.13
CA PRO A 34 -0.56 -4.17 -8.50
C PRO A 34 0.71 -3.43 -8.91
N TYR A 35 1.69 -4.14 -9.44
CA TYR A 35 2.93 -3.54 -9.93
C TYR A 35 2.72 -2.85 -11.28
N GLU A 36 1.86 -3.43 -12.12
CA GLU A 36 1.49 -2.94 -13.45
C GLU A 36 0.00 -3.22 -13.67
N TYR A 37 -0.73 -2.26 -14.23
CA TYR A 37 -2.15 -2.42 -14.60
C TYR A 37 -2.35 -2.73 -16.09
N THR A 38 -1.48 -2.20 -16.96
CA THR A 38 -1.48 -2.48 -18.40
C THR A 38 -0.13 -3.01 -18.86
N ASP A 39 0.85 -2.13 -19.04
CA ASP A 39 2.25 -2.41 -19.40
C ASP A 39 3.11 -1.22 -18.95
N TRP A 40 4.32 -1.49 -18.43
CA TRP A 40 5.19 -0.41 -17.92
C TRP A 40 5.48 0.70 -18.93
N VAL A 41 5.53 0.42 -20.24
CA VAL A 41 5.79 1.44 -21.26
C VAL A 41 4.59 2.35 -21.42
N ASP A 42 3.40 1.77 -21.50
CA ASP A 42 2.15 2.50 -21.65
C ASP A 42 1.88 3.37 -20.42
N GLU A 43 2.07 2.81 -19.22
CA GLU A 43 1.96 3.57 -17.97
C GLU A 43 2.99 4.71 -17.89
N SER A 44 4.24 4.47 -18.29
CA SER A 44 5.29 5.51 -18.29
C SER A 44 5.08 6.62 -19.31
N LEU A 45 4.29 6.39 -20.37
CA LEU A 45 3.98 7.37 -21.40
C LEU A 45 2.63 8.06 -21.19
N SER A 46 1.74 7.48 -20.40
CA SER A 46 0.38 7.98 -20.17
C SER A 46 0.35 9.44 -19.68
N TRP A 47 1.32 9.87 -18.85
CA TRP A 47 1.41 11.27 -18.38
C TRP A 47 1.71 12.27 -19.50
N LYS A 48 2.29 11.82 -20.62
CA LYS A 48 2.58 12.65 -21.80
C LYS A 48 1.44 12.67 -22.80
N GLN A 49 0.71 11.57 -22.91
CA GLN A 49 -0.25 11.36 -24.00
C GLN A 49 -1.71 11.58 -23.58
N THR A 50 -2.06 11.23 -22.34
CA THR A 50 -3.46 11.24 -21.88
C THR A 50 -3.56 11.76 -20.45
N CYS A 51 -3.27 10.91 -19.46
CA CYS A 51 -3.22 11.20 -18.02
C CYS A 51 -2.72 9.94 -17.28
N TYR A 52 -1.80 10.11 -16.33
CA TYR A 52 -1.38 9.04 -15.41
C TYR A 52 -2.10 9.18 -14.07
N ILE A 53 -2.71 8.10 -13.58
CA ILE A 53 -3.35 8.03 -12.25
C ILE A 53 -2.67 6.92 -11.44
N GLY A 54 -1.92 7.29 -10.42
CA GLY A 54 -1.29 6.35 -9.49
C GLY A 54 -2.06 6.22 -8.16
N ASP A 55 -2.00 5.05 -7.52
CA ASP A 55 -2.49 4.85 -6.16
C ASP A 55 -1.47 5.35 -5.13
N TRP A 56 -1.85 6.39 -4.37
CA TRP A 56 -1.03 6.94 -3.27
C TRP A 56 -1.63 6.62 -1.89
N SER A 57 -2.70 5.82 -1.84
CA SER A 57 -3.40 5.43 -0.61
C SER A 57 -2.48 4.84 0.48
N PRO A 58 -1.40 4.10 0.16
CA PRO A 58 -0.50 3.58 1.18
C PRO A 58 0.29 4.65 1.95
N LEU A 59 0.57 5.80 1.35
CA LEU A 59 1.35 6.88 1.98
C LEU A 59 0.53 7.66 3.01
N ALA A 60 -0.79 7.73 2.84
CA ALA A 60 -1.69 8.41 3.75
C ALA A 60 -1.88 7.69 5.11
N LYS A 61 -1.36 6.46 5.26
CA LYS A 61 -1.58 5.61 6.45
C LYS A 61 -0.53 5.72 7.54
N ARG A 62 0.43 6.63 7.44
CA ARG A 62 1.24 6.99 8.61
C ARG A 62 0.37 7.80 9.57
N ASP A 63 -0.31 7.06 10.44
CA ASP A 63 -0.99 7.59 11.60
C ASP A 63 0.06 8.23 12.52
N ASN A 64 0.01 9.57 12.63
CA ASN A 64 0.86 10.34 13.54
C ASN A 64 0.28 10.36 14.96
N ARG A 65 -0.42 9.32 15.43
CA ARG A 65 -0.95 9.36 16.80
C ARG A 65 0.21 9.32 17.80
N ARG A 66 0.39 10.51 18.37
CA ARG A 66 0.82 10.79 19.73
C ARG A 66 2.24 10.33 20.04
N ILE A 67 3.20 11.15 19.65
CA ILE A 67 4.21 11.51 20.66
C ILE A 67 3.44 12.21 21.78
N ASP A 68 3.17 11.47 22.84
CA ASP A 68 2.67 12.02 24.08
C ASP A 68 3.83 12.76 24.74
N VAL A 69 3.87 14.08 24.56
CA VAL A 69 4.89 14.94 25.19
C VAL A 69 4.80 14.91 26.72
N ALA A 70 3.70 14.40 27.30
CA ALA A 70 3.54 14.21 28.73
C ALA A 70 4.22 12.93 29.25
N ALA A 71 4.57 11.97 28.38
CA ALA A 71 5.32 10.78 28.69
C ALA A 71 6.85 10.96 28.53
N LEU A 72 7.30 12.16 28.14
CA LEU A 72 8.73 12.48 28.20
C LEU A 72 9.11 12.55 29.69
N PRO A 73 10.03 11.69 30.18
CA PRO A 73 10.51 11.84 31.55
C PRO A 73 11.13 13.24 31.65
N ALA A 74 10.60 14.06 32.57
CA ALA A 74 11.13 15.39 32.87
C ALA A 74 12.63 15.26 33.09
N ARG A 75 13.40 15.59 32.04
CA ARG A 75 14.84 15.40 32.02
C ARG A 75 15.45 16.52 32.84
N LEU A 76 15.62 16.21 34.12
CA LEU A 76 16.63 16.71 35.05
C LEU A 76 16.96 18.20 34.90
N GLU A 77 16.20 19.04 35.61
CA GLU A 77 16.76 20.31 36.09
C GLU A 77 17.64 19.98 37.31
N ARG A 78 18.95 20.01 37.10
CA ARG A 78 19.98 20.23 38.12
C ARG A 78 21.08 21.10 37.53
#